data_AF-A0A3N2CPA1-F1
#
_entry.id   AF-A0A3N2CPA1-F1
#
_cell.length_a   1.000
_cell.length_b   1.000
_cell.length_c   1.000
_cell.angle_alpha   90.00
_cell.angle_beta   90.00
_cell.angle_gamma   90.00
#
_symmetry.space_group_name_H-M   'P 1'
#
loop_
_entity.id
_entity.type
_entity.pdbx_description
1 polymer ?
#
loop_
_entity_poly.entity_id
_entity_poly.type
_entity_poly.pdbx_seq_one_letter_code
_entity_poly.pdbx_strand_id
1 'polypeptide(L)'
;MSGFEAVAADIRSAGSEMSSAAAGAKSADPSGSVGDVATALPGSQSAAAAGKLVGAWRERFQGWHDDAEAQAERMRESAAAYDASDYRADVEQRILMHRTGGGY
;
A
#
# COMPACT_ATOMS: atom_id res chain seq x y z
N MET A 1 -15.81 10.41 -21.41
CA MET A 1 -14.63 9.89 -20.69
C MET A 1 -15.01 9.63 -19.24
N SER A 2 -15.60 8.47 -18.91
CA SER A 2 -15.91 8.13 -17.49
C SER A 2 -15.25 6.83 -17.02
N GLY A 3 -14.67 6.04 -17.92
CA GLY A 3 -14.05 4.77 -17.58
C GLY A 3 -12.70 4.91 -16.87
N PHE A 4 -11.87 5.88 -17.29
CA PHE A 4 -10.54 6.11 -16.71
C PHE A 4 -10.60 6.78 -15.34
N GLU A 5 -11.46 7.79 -15.16
CA GLU A 5 -11.74 8.39 -13.84
C GLU A 5 -12.21 7.36 -12.81
N ALA A 6 -13.11 6.43 -13.20
CA ALA A 6 -13.55 5.34 -12.34
C ALA A 6 -12.39 4.40 -11.94
N VAL A 7 -11.54 4.03 -12.90
CA VAL A 7 -10.35 3.19 -12.63
C VAL A 7 -9.38 3.88 -11.68
N ALA A 8 -9.13 5.20 -11.84
CA ALA A 8 -8.27 5.94 -10.93
C ALA A 8 -8.84 5.98 -9.50
N ALA A 9 -10.15 6.16 -9.35
CA ALA A 9 -10.81 6.12 -8.04
C ALA A 9 -10.68 4.74 -7.37
N ASP A 10 -10.91 3.65 -8.11
CA ASP A 10 -10.79 2.29 -7.60
C ASP A 10 -9.35 1.97 -7.14
N ILE A 11 -8.34 2.42 -7.91
CA ILE A 11 -6.93 2.25 -7.55
C ILE A 11 -6.59 3.01 -6.26
N ARG A 12 -7.10 4.23 -6.07
CA ARG A 12 -6.89 4.97 -4.81
C ARG A 12 -7.56 4.29 -3.62
N SER A 13 -8.75 3.72 -3.82
CA SER A 13 -9.44 2.93 -2.79
C SER A 13 -8.60 1.72 -2.39
N ALA A 14 -8.13 0.94 -3.36
CA ALA A 14 -7.25 -0.20 -3.12
C ALA A 14 -5.94 0.20 -2.40
N GLY A 15 -5.34 1.34 -2.76
CA GLY A 15 -4.15 1.87 -2.06
C GLY A 15 -4.43 2.21 -0.59
N SER A 16 -5.62 2.72 -0.29
CA SER A 16 -6.06 3.04 1.08
C SER A 16 -6.30 1.77 1.91
N GLU A 17 -6.89 0.74 1.30
CA GLU A 17 -7.04 -0.57 1.92
C GLU A 17 -5.67 -1.21 2.20
N MET A 18 -4.72 -1.08 1.28
CA MET A 18 -3.37 -1.59 1.48
C MET A 18 -2.63 -0.86 2.62
N SER A 19 -2.79 0.46 2.73
CA SER A 19 -2.25 1.23 3.87
C SER A 19 -2.88 0.75 5.20
N SER A 20 -4.18 0.45 5.19
CA SER A 20 -4.87 -0.12 6.35
C SER A 20 -4.35 -1.52 6.69
N ALA A 21 -4.04 -2.35 5.69
CA ALA A 21 -3.41 -3.65 5.87
C ALA A 21 -1.99 -3.52 6.44
N ALA A 22 -1.21 -2.52 6.03
CA ALA A 22 0.11 -2.24 6.60
C ALA A 22 0.02 -1.91 8.10
N ALA A 23 -0.93 -1.04 8.48
CA ALA A 23 -1.21 -0.74 9.89
C ALA A 23 -1.66 -1.99 10.66
N GLY A 24 -2.52 -2.82 10.05
CA GLY A 24 -2.97 -4.10 10.59
C GLY A 24 -1.81 -5.05 10.87
N ALA A 25 -0.90 -5.22 9.90
CA ALA A 25 0.30 -6.03 10.06
C ALA A 25 1.10 -5.54 11.27
N LYS A 26 1.45 -4.26 11.33
CA LYS A 26 2.21 -3.68 12.45
C LYS A 26 1.53 -3.88 13.81
N SER A 27 0.20 -3.75 13.87
CA SER A 27 -0.56 -3.93 15.11
C SER A 27 -0.63 -5.37 15.60
N ALA A 28 -0.53 -6.34 14.69
CA ALA A 28 -0.64 -7.76 14.98
C ALA A 28 0.71 -8.40 15.38
N ASP A 29 1.80 -7.63 15.46
CA ASP A 29 3.13 -8.15 15.84
C ASP A 29 3.10 -8.75 17.27
N PRO A 30 3.25 -10.09 17.42
CA PRO A 30 3.23 -10.74 18.72
C PRO A 30 4.58 -10.65 19.45
N SER A 31 5.59 -9.99 18.87
CA SER A 31 6.95 -9.99 19.40
C SER A 31 7.05 -9.45 20.82
N GLY A 32 6.16 -8.52 21.22
CA GLY A 32 6.03 -8.05 22.60
C GLY A 32 5.66 -9.19 23.55
N SER A 33 4.53 -9.86 23.29
CA SER A 33 4.01 -10.95 24.14
C SER A 33 4.95 -12.16 24.19
N VAL A 34 5.63 -12.49 23.08
CA VAL A 34 6.62 -13.57 23.07
C VAL A 34 7.87 -13.17 23.86
N GLY A 35 8.20 -11.88 23.90
CA GLY A 35 9.26 -11.34 24.76
C GLY A 35 9.00 -11.61 26.24
N ASP A 36 7.76 -11.45 26.70
CA ASP A 36 7.37 -11.71 28.09
C ASP A 36 7.55 -13.18 28.49
N VAL A 37 7.36 -14.12 27.54
CA VAL A 37 7.63 -15.54 27.78
C VAL A 37 9.12 -15.80 27.95
N ALA A 38 9.97 -15.11 27.18
CA ALA A 38 11.42 -15.24 27.30
C ALA A 38 11.94 -14.72 28.64
N THR A 39 11.36 -13.63 29.15
CA THR A 39 11.73 -13.04 30.46
C THR A 39 11.21 -13.86 31.64
N ALA A 40 10.09 -14.57 31.49
CA ALA A 40 9.53 -15.43 32.53
C ALA A 40 10.35 -16.72 32.80
N LEU A 41 11.21 -17.14 31.85
CA LEU A 41 11.97 -18.41 31.93
C LEU A 41 13.49 -18.22 31.78
N PRO A 42 14.14 -17.35 32.58
CA PRO A 42 15.54 -16.99 32.39
C PRO A 42 16.47 -18.21 32.50
N GLY A 43 17.43 -18.31 31.58
CA GLY A 43 18.41 -19.39 31.53
C GLY A 43 17.90 -20.72 30.95
N SER A 44 16.61 -20.83 30.60
CA SER A 44 16.08 -22.01 29.91
C SER A 44 16.44 -22.01 28.42
N GLN A 45 16.52 -23.20 27.81
CA GLN A 45 16.65 -23.31 26.35
C GLN A 45 15.46 -22.66 25.63
N SER A 46 14.27 -22.71 26.25
CA SER A 46 13.05 -22.08 25.75
C SER A 46 13.17 -20.55 25.66
N ALA A 47 13.87 -19.90 26.60
CA ALA A 47 14.10 -18.46 26.54
C ALA A 47 14.98 -18.06 25.35
N ALA A 48 16.03 -18.84 25.05
CA ALA A 48 16.86 -18.59 23.87
C ALA A 48 16.07 -18.80 22.56
N ALA A 49 15.23 -19.83 22.49
CA ALA A 49 14.36 -20.07 21.34
C ALA A 49 13.30 -18.96 21.19
N ALA A 50 12.69 -18.51 22.30
CA ALA A 50 11.73 -17.42 22.31
C ALA A 50 12.39 -16.09 21.86
N GLY A 51 13.61 -15.79 22.29
CA GLY A 51 14.33 -14.60 21.81
C GLY A 51 14.59 -14.59 20.31
N LYS A 52 14.97 -15.75 19.73
CA LYS A 52 15.11 -15.89 18.27
C LYS A 52 13.78 -15.71 17.56
N LEU A 53 12.71 -16.28 18.13
CA LEU A 53 11.36 -16.15 17.62
C LEU A 53 10.93 -14.68 17.61
N VAL A 54 11.11 -13.94 18.71
CA VAL A 54 10.83 -12.49 18.80
C VAL A 54 11.50 -11.72 17.66
N GLY A 55 12.80 -11.97 17.42
CA GLY A 55 13.53 -11.34 16.32
C GLY A 55 12.90 -11.65 14.95
N ALA A 56 12.63 -12.92 14.68
CA ALA A 56 12.01 -13.35 13.43
C ALA A 56 10.61 -12.75 13.21
N TRP A 57 9.78 -12.65 14.27
CA TRP A 57 8.45 -12.01 14.16
C TRP A 57 8.56 -10.52 13.84
N ARG A 58 9.45 -9.79 14.53
CA ARG A 58 9.67 -8.37 14.25
C ARG A 58 10.08 -8.13 12.81
N GLU A 59 11.07 -8.87 12.33
CA GLU A 59 11.54 -8.77 10.95
C GLU A 59 10.41 -9.11 9.96
N ARG A 60 9.65 -10.18 10.23
CA ARG A 60 8.58 -10.62 9.35
C ARG A 60 7.45 -9.59 9.24
N PHE A 61 7.05 -9.02 10.37
CA PHE A 61 5.93 -8.09 10.46
C PHE A 61 6.30 -6.71 9.95
N GLN A 62 7.54 -6.27 10.21
CA GLN A 62 8.09 -5.07 9.60
C GLN A 62 8.12 -5.21 8.07
N GLY A 63 8.60 -6.35 7.55
CA GLY A 63 8.60 -6.62 6.11
C GLY A 63 7.21 -6.57 5.49
N TRP A 64 6.20 -7.17 6.14
CA TRP A 64 4.81 -7.07 5.67
C TRP A 64 4.27 -5.64 5.64
N HIS A 65 4.55 -4.86 6.68
CA HIS A 65 4.18 -3.45 6.73
C HIS A 65 4.82 -2.69 5.55
N ASP A 66 6.13 -2.86 5.36
CA ASP A 66 6.87 -2.11 4.34
C ASP A 66 6.46 -2.51 2.92
N ASP A 67 6.22 -3.80 2.66
CA ASP A 67 5.72 -4.29 1.38
C ASP A 67 4.33 -3.72 1.05
N ALA A 68 3.44 -3.65 2.06
CA ALA A 68 2.12 -3.09 1.91
C ALA A 68 2.16 -1.58 1.65
N GLU A 69 2.93 -0.80 2.41
CA GLU A 69 3.11 0.64 2.17
C GLU A 69 3.71 0.90 0.77
N ALA A 70 4.72 0.12 0.36
CA ALA A 70 5.30 0.24 -0.97
C ALA A 70 4.27 -0.05 -2.07
N GLN A 71 3.37 -1.02 -1.86
CA GLN A 71 2.30 -1.31 -2.80
C GLN A 71 1.24 -0.21 -2.82
N ALA A 72 0.88 0.36 -1.67
CA ALA A 72 -0.03 1.49 -1.58
C ALA A 72 0.50 2.69 -2.35
N GLU A 73 1.80 2.98 -2.24
CA GLU A 73 2.43 4.08 -2.97
C GLU A 73 2.41 3.85 -4.49
N ARG A 74 2.78 2.65 -4.95
CA ARG A 74 2.68 2.30 -6.38
C ARG A 74 1.25 2.44 -6.94
N MET A 75 0.24 2.16 -6.13
CA MET A 75 -1.16 2.39 -6.50
C MET A 75 -1.47 3.89 -6.62
N ARG A 76 -1.02 4.73 -5.68
CA ARG A 76 -1.19 6.20 -5.76
C ARG A 76 -0.52 6.78 -7.01
N GLU A 77 0.71 6.36 -7.29
CA GLU A 77 1.44 6.76 -8.51
C GLU A 77 0.69 6.34 -9.78
N SER A 78 0.16 5.11 -9.80
CA SER A 78 -0.64 4.61 -10.93
C SER A 78 -1.91 5.41 -11.15
N ALA A 79 -2.64 5.75 -10.08
CA ALA A 79 -3.84 6.59 -10.17
C ALA A 79 -3.52 7.99 -10.71
N ALA A 80 -2.42 8.60 -10.23
CA ALA A 80 -1.97 9.91 -10.73
C ALA A 80 -1.59 9.86 -12.23
N ALA A 81 -1.00 8.75 -12.68
CA ALA A 81 -0.71 8.56 -14.10
C ALA A 81 -1.99 8.45 -14.95
N TYR A 82 -3.03 7.80 -14.44
CA TYR A 82 -4.34 7.77 -15.09
C TYR A 82 -4.96 9.17 -15.21
N ASP A 83 -4.97 9.96 -14.13
CA ASP A 83 -5.50 11.34 -14.18
C ASP A 83 -4.76 12.21 -15.20
N ALA A 84 -3.43 12.09 -15.27
CA ALA A 84 -2.61 12.82 -16.22
C ALA A 84 -2.90 12.41 -17.67
N SER A 85 -3.18 11.13 -17.91
CA SER A 85 -3.60 10.62 -19.21
C SER A 85 -4.98 11.16 -19.59
N ASP A 86 -5.94 11.14 -18.67
CA ASP A 86 -7.28 11.67 -18.91
C ASP A 86 -7.24 13.17 -19.22
N TYR A 87 -6.48 13.95 -18.46
CA TYR A 87 -6.31 15.37 -18.74
C TYR A 87 -5.78 15.63 -20.16
N ARG A 88 -4.79 14.85 -20.61
CA ARG A 88 -4.22 14.99 -21.97
C ARG A 88 -5.25 14.64 -23.04
N ALA A 89 -5.98 13.54 -22.87
CA ALA A 89 -7.01 13.12 -23.81
C ALA A 89 -8.13 14.17 -23.93
N ASP A 90 -8.53 14.80 -22.82
CA ASP A 90 -9.58 15.82 -22.81
C ASP A 90 -9.13 17.11 -23.52
N VAL A 91 -7.87 17.51 -23.33
CA VAL A 91 -7.25 18.65 -24.04
C VAL A 91 -7.15 18.38 -25.54
N GLU A 92 -6.68 17.20 -25.95
CA GLU A 92 -6.59 16.82 -27.36
C GLU A 92 -7.97 16.78 -28.04
N GLN A 93 -8.97 16.20 -27.37
CA GLN A 93 -10.33 16.17 -27.88
C GLN A 93 -10.91 17.58 -28.03
N ARG A 94 -10.66 18.48 -27.07
CA ARG A 94 -11.10 19.88 -27.17
C ARG A 94 -10.44 20.62 -28.33
N ILE A 95 -9.14 20.41 -28.55
CA ILE A 95 -8.42 20.99 -29.69
C ILE A 95 -8.98 20.47 -31.01
N LEU A 96 -9.23 19.16 -31.12
CA LEU A 96 -9.80 18.53 -32.30
C LEU A 96 -11.21 19.08 -32.59
N MET A 97 -12.10 19.13 -31.58
CA MET A 97 -13.45 19.69 -31.73
C MET A 97 -13.43 21.17 -32.14
N HIS A 98 -12.50 21.97 -31.62
CA HIS A 98 -12.38 23.37 -32.04
C HIS A 98 -11.88 23.51 -33.48
N ARG A 99 -11.02 22.60 -33.92
CA ARG A 99 -10.47 22.57 -35.29
C ARG A 99 -11.47 22.06 -36.32
N THR A 100 -12.35 21.13 -35.96
CA THR A 100 -13.36 20.56 -36.86
C THR A 100 -14.71 21.28 -36.80
N GLY A 101 -15.03 21.94 -35.69
CA GLY A 101 -16.26 22.74 -35.51
C GLY A 101 -16.23 24.16 -36.09
N GLY A 102 -15.08 24.61 -36.61
CA GLY A 102 -14.92 25.91 -37.28
C GLY A 102 -15.12 25.90 -38.79
N GLY A 103 -15.50 24.75 -39.36
CA GLY A 103 -15.84 24.62 -40.78
C GLY A 103 -17.32 24.30 -40.94
N TYR A 104 -18.16 25.34 -40.94
CA TYR A 104 -19.42 25.55 -41.70
C TYR A 104 -20.21 26.68 -41.06
#